data_AF-A0AAD6X7H9-F1
#
_entry.id   AF-A0AAD6X7H9-F1
#
_cell.length_a   1.000
_cell.length_b   1.000
_cell.length_c   1.000
_cell.angle_alpha   90.00
_cell.angle_beta   90.00
_cell.angle_gamma   90.00
#
_symmetry.space_group_name_H-M   'P 1'
#
loop_
_entity.id
_entity.type
_entity.pdbx_description
1 polymer ?
#
loop_
_entity_poly.entity_id
_entity_poly.type
_entity_poly.pdbx_seq_one_letter_code
_entity_poly.pdbx_strand_id
1 'polypeptide(L)'
;MSFPSKDQSPPAYSPRSSPPTYSSTSRPTERTLHRSRGRSQSPTGVFVRCSGDVALTIFGFAFSQRFPSVFRHDGRLCNLPPTCHITFGSLHFIKCVYHITVVATSVRHRPASFLTRSDSVSFDLTYRPRTSPARPLLSNPSIYGTIKTCPEEWMQASHMVELSGQHDAPSLICDLFAPAVGAFCILEPIPFHL
;
A
#
# COMPACT_ATOMS: atom_id res chain seq x y z
N MET A 1 -30.46 3.11 41.35
CA MET A 1 -30.23 3.07 39.88
C MET A 1 -30.25 1.60 39.48
N SER A 2 -31.31 1.14 38.81
CA SER A 2 -31.46 -0.28 38.42
C SER A 2 -30.74 -0.54 37.11
N PHE A 3 -29.90 -1.57 37.09
CA PHE A 3 -29.24 -2.03 35.87
C PHE A 3 -30.22 -2.81 34.98
N PRO A 4 -30.15 -2.66 33.65
CA PRO A 4 -31.02 -3.39 32.72
C PRO A 4 -30.69 -4.90 32.73
N SER A 5 -31.74 -5.72 32.71
CA SER A 5 -31.69 -7.18 32.73
C SER A 5 -30.94 -7.75 31.52
N LYS A 6 -30.13 -8.78 31.76
CA LYS A 6 -29.14 -9.39 30.84
C LYS A 6 -29.74 -10.28 29.73
N ASP A 7 -31.07 -10.33 29.59
CA ASP A 7 -31.76 -11.35 28.77
C ASP A 7 -32.22 -10.88 27.39
N GLN A 8 -31.65 -9.80 26.85
CA GLN A 8 -31.99 -9.35 25.51
C GLN A 8 -31.24 -10.17 24.46
N SER A 9 -31.87 -11.25 23.99
CA SER A 9 -31.40 -12.01 22.83
C SER A 9 -31.21 -11.08 21.62
N PRO A 10 -30.14 -11.27 20.82
CA PRO A 10 -29.88 -10.41 19.68
C PRO A 10 -31.03 -10.51 18.65
N PRO A 11 -31.34 -9.43 17.92
CA PRO A 11 -32.37 -9.46 16.90
C PRO A 11 -32.07 -10.56 15.86
N ALA A 12 -33.10 -11.32 15.50
CA ALA A 12 -33.00 -12.34 14.45
C ALA A 12 -32.64 -11.67 13.11
N TYR A 13 -31.49 -12.01 12.56
CA TYR A 13 -31.09 -11.54 11.23
C TYR A 13 -31.85 -12.33 10.16
N SER A 14 -32.46 -11.63 9.21
CA SER A 14 -33.00 -12.25 8.02
C SER A 14 -31.87 -12.96 7.24
N PRO A 15 -32.08 -14.19 6.74
CA PRO A 15 -31.09 -14.86 5.91
C PRO A 15 -30.74 -13.99 4.70
N ARG A 16 -29.44 -13.88 4.41
CA ARG A 16 -28.94 -13.11 3.26
C ARG A 16 -29.62 -13.62 1.99
N SER A 17 -30.11 -12.69 1.15
CA SER A 17 -30.52 -13.04 -0.20
C SER A 17 -29.32 -13.67 -0.94
N SER A 18 -29.60 -14.62 -1.83
CA SER A 18 -28.56 -15.21 -2.67
C SER A 18 -27.80 -14.09 -3.40
N PRO A 19 -26.45 -14.15 -3.45
CA PRO A 19 -25.66 -13.13 -4.13
C PRO A 19 -26.18 -12.95 -5.56
N PRO A 20 -26.21 -11.72 -6.08
CA PRO A 20 -26.71 -11.47 -7.43
C PRO A 20 -25.91 -12.26 -8.46
N THR A 21 -26.59 -12.83 -9.45
CA THR A 21 -25.93 -13.53 -10.56
C THR A 21 -25.23 -12.51 -11.45
N TYR A 22 -23.91 -12.54 -11.46
CA TYR A 22 -23.10 -11.75 -12.37
C TYR A 22 -23.06 -12.41 -13.75
N SER A 23 -23.22 -11.61 -14.80
CA SER A 23 -23.05 -12.04 -16.19
C SER A 23 -21.75 -11.46 -16.74
N SER A 24 -21.07 -12.21 -17.61
CA SER A 24 -19.92 -11.70 -18.39
C SER A 24 -20.34 -10.82 -19.56
N THR A 25 -21.63 -10.84 -19.93
CA THR A 25 -22.20 -9.96 -20.96
C THR A 25 -22.75 -8.70 -20.30
N SER A 26 -22.28 -7.55 -20.78
CA SER A 26 -22.76 -6.25 -20.33
C SER A 26 -24.25 -6.10 -20.64
N ARG A 27 -25.04 -5.65 -19.66
CA ARG A 27 -26.46 -5.35 -19.90
C ARG A 27 -26.59 -4.13 -20.83
N PRO A 28 -27.69 -4.00 -21.61
CA PRO A 28 -27.91 -2.85 -22.49
C PRO A 28 -27.88 -1.48 -21.78
N THR A 29 -28.15 -1.48 -20.47
CA THR A 29 -28.13 -0.29 -19.60
C THR A 29 -26.76 0.02 -19.01
N GLU A 30 -25.77 -0.86 -19.15
CA GLU A 30 -24.43 -0.66 -18.61
C GLU A 30 -23.60 0.19 -19.57
N ARG A 31 -23.19 1.37 -19.10
CA ARG A 31 -22.34 2.29 -19.86
C ARG A 31 -20.87 2.02 -19.54
N THR A 32 -20.13 1.47 -20.50
CA THR A 32 -18.67 1.31 -20.35
C THR A 32 -18.03 2.69 -20.24
N LEU A 33 -17.44 2.98 -19.08
CA LEU A 33 -16.64 4.20 -18.92
C LEU A 33 -15.43 4.10 -19.84
N HIS A 34 -15.30 5.03 -20.79
CA HIS A 34 -14.13 5.10 -21.65
C HIS A 34 -12.89 5.26 -20.78
N ARG A 35 -12.03 4.23 -20.80
CA ARG A 35 -10.70 4.26 -20.21
C ARG A 35 -10.00 5.51 -20.74
N SER A 36 -9.57 6.40 -19.85
CA SER A 36 -8.74 7.53 -20.24
C SER A 36 -7.53 6.97 -20.99
N ARG A 37 -7.35 7.42 -22.24
CA ARG A 37 -6.15 7.10 -23.02
C ARG A 37 -4.99 7.85 -22.35
N GLY A 38 -4.42 7.24 -21.32
CA GLY A 38 -3.06 7.54 -20.89
C GLY A 38 -2.15 7.18 -22.07
N ARG A 39 -1.92 8.16 -22.94
CA ARG A 39 -1.05 8.07 -24.10
C ARG A 39 0.35 7.85 -23.53
N SER A 40 0.75 6.58 -23.41
CA SER A 40 2.14 6.19 -23.25
C SER A 40 2.82 6.55 -24.57
N GLN A 41 3.15 7.83 -24.76
CA GLN A 41 4.15 8.21 -25.73
C GLN A 41 5.46 7.71 -25.14
N SER A 42 6.06 6.72 -25.78
CA SER A 42 7.44 6.35 -25.53
C SER A 42 8.29 7.60 -25.75
N PRO A 43 9.03 8.09 -24.75
CA PRO A 43 9.85 9.29 -24.92
C PRO A 43 10.99 8.95 -25.89
N THR A 44 10.83 9.29 -27.17
CA THR A 44 11.90 9.31 -28.18
C THR A 44 12.75 10.59 -28.07
N GLY A 45 13.10 10.95 -26.83
CA GLY A 45 13.92 12.12 -26.53
C GLY A 45 15.41 11.76 -26.43
N VAL A 46 16.27 12.72 -26.74
CA VAL A 46 17.70 12.67 -26.41
C VAL A 46 17.83 12.98 -24.92
N PHE A 47 18.34 12.04 -24.13
CA PHE A 47 18.64 12.27 -22.72
C PHE A 47 20.11 12.62 -22.60
N VAL A 48 20.38 13.90 -22.29
CA VAL A 48 21.72 14.39 -21.96
C VAL A 48 21.78 14.60 -20.45
N ARG A 49 22.73 13.96 -19.78
CA ARG A 49 23.07 14.30 -18.39
C ARG A 49 24.57 14.51 -18.26
N CYS A 50 24.93 15.64 -17.67
CA CYS A 50 26.32 15.97 -17.35
C CYS A 50 26.61 15.61 -15.88
N SER A 51 27.76 15.00 -15.62
CA SER A 51 28.32 14.80 -14.28
C SER A 51 29.79 15.18 -14.33
N GLY A 52 30.14 16.32 -13.73
CA GLY A 52 31.45 16.95 -13.93
C GLY A 52 31.69 17.24 -15.42
N ASP A 53 32.84 16.81 -15.93
CA ASP A 53 33.27 17.02 -17.32
C ASP A 53 32.75 15.94 -18.30
N VAL A 54 31.88 15.02 -17.84
CA VAL A 54 31.36 13.92 -18.66
C VAL A 54 29.89 14.16 -18.98
N ALA A 55 29.56 14.22 -20.27
CA ALA A 55 28.19 14.28 -20.78
C ALA A 55 27.81 12.92 -21.38
N LEU A 56 26.88 12.21 -20.73
CA LEU A 56 26.30 10.98 -21.28
C LEU A 56 25.08 11.35 -22.13
N THR A 57 25.16 11.04 -23.42
CA THR A 57 24.05 11.26 -24.36
C THR A 57 23.54 9.92 -24.88
N ILE A 58 22.33 9.53 -24.48
CA ILE A 58 21.68 8.32 -24.97
C ILE A 58 20.78 8.72 -26.16
N PHE A 59 21.15 8.28 -27.36
CA PHE A 59 20.36 8.46 -28.57
C PHE A 59 19.60 7.18 -28.91
N GLY A 60 18.28 7.28 -29.08
CA GLY A 60 17.47 6.23 -29.74
C GLY A 60 17.30 4.91 -28.97
N PHE A 61 17.77 4.80 -27.74
CA PHE A 61 17.58 3.59 -26.95
C PHE A 61 16.28 3.65 -26.14
N ALA A 62 15.23 3.00 -26.65
CA ALA A 62 14.00 2.77 -25.91
C ALA A 62 14.13 1.47 -25.10
N PHE A 63 14.00 1.57 -23.77
CA PHE A 63 13.86 0.40 -22.91
C PHE A 63 12.57 0.49 -22.11
N SER A 64 11.95 -0.66 -21.88
CA SER A 64 10.77 -0.78 -21.03
C SER A 64 10.94 -2.00 -20.17
N GLN A 65 10.97 -1.80 -18.85
CA GLN A 65 11.02 -2.87 -17.88
C GLN A 65 9.88 -2.66 -16.89
N ARG A 66 9.14 -3.74 -16.58
CA ARG A 66 8.17 -3.69 -15.49
C ARG A 66 8.92 -3.61 -14.18
N PHE A 67 8.59 -2.59 -13.39
CA PHE A 67 9.07 -2.51 -12.03
C PHE A 67 8.54 -3.71 -11.25
N PRO A 68 9.39 -4.47 -10.55
CA PRO A 68 8.92 -5.61 -9.76
C PRO A 68 7.93 -5.11 -8.70
N SER A 69 6.95 -5.94 -8.34
CA SER A 69 6.01 -5.63 -7.25
C SER A 69 6.40 -6.30 -5.94
N VAL A 70 7.29 -7.29 -6.01
CA VAL A 70 7.71 -8.13 -4.88
C VAL A 70 9.22 -8.32 -4.85
N PHE A 71 9.75 -8.61 -3.67
CA PHE A 71 11.14 -9.00 -3.44
C PHE A 71 11.20 -10.20 -2.49
N ARG A 72 12.34 -10.91 -2.47
CA ARG A 72 12.57 -11.99 -1.52
C ARG A 72 13.38 -11.49 -0.33
N HIS A 73 12.89 -11.78 0.87
CA HIS A 73 13.57 -11.51 2.13
C HIS A 73 13.36 -12.70 3.06
N ASP A 74 14.43 -13.30 3.54
CA ASP A 74 14.40 -14.48 4.43
C ASP A 74 13.50 -15.62 3.92
N GLY A 75 13.60 -15.92 2.62
CA GLY A 75 12.81 -16.96 1.95
C GLY A 75 11.33 -16.61 1.71
N ARG A 76 10.85 -15.47 2.22
CA ARG A 76 9.48 -15.00 2.03
C ARG A 76 9.39 -14.03 0.86
N LEU A 77 8.27 -14.09 0.13
CA LEU A 77 7.93 -13.09 -0.87
C LEU A 77 7.21 -11.93 -0.17
N CYS A 78 7.80 -10.74 -0.28
CA CYS A 78 7.29 -9.50 0.32
C CYS A 78 6.96 -8.50 -0.79
N ASN A 79 5.92 -7.68 -0.59
CA ASN A 79 5.65 -6.56 -1.49
C ASN A 79 6.74 -5.49 -1.37
N LEU A 80 7.07 -4.81 -2.46
CA LEU A 80 7.97 -3.67 -2.38
C LEU A 80 7.33 -2.55 -1.53
N PRO A 81 8.05 -2.02 -0.54
CA PRO A 81 7.59 -0.85 0.21
C PRO A 81 7.54 0.39 -0.68
N PRO A 82 6.70 1.40 -0.37
CA PRO A 82 6.77 2.68 -1.04
C PRO A 82 8.12 3.37 -0.80
N THR A 83 8.54 4.21 -1.75
CA THR A 83 9.61 5.17 -1.51
C THR A 83 9.21 6.05 -0.33
N CYS A 84 10.03 6.05 0.72
CA CYS A 84 9.76 6.81 1.93
C CYS A 84 11.06 7.28 2.58
N HIS A 85 10.94 8.39 3.30
CA HIS A 85 11.99 8.92 4.17
C HIS A 85 11.29 9.49 5.39
N ILE A 86 11.36 8.76 6.50
CA ILE A 86 10.61 9.05 7.72
C ILE A 86 11.60 9.12 8.87
N THR A 87 11.50 10.17 9.67
CA THR A 87 12.36 10.43 10.82
C THR A 87 11.55 10.29 12.12
N PHE A 88 12.04 9.51 13.07
CA PHE A 88 11.47 9.31 14.41
C PHE A 88 12.38 9.98 15.44
N GLY A 89 12.04 11.21 15.82
CA GLY A 89 12.93 12.05 16.65
C GLY A 89 14.20 12.44 15.90
N SER A 90 15.29 12.67 16.64
CA SER A 90 16.57 13.16 16.08
C SER A 90 17.51 12.05 15.59
N LEU A 91 17.34 10.80 16.02
CA LEU A 91 18.34 9.74 15.81
C LEU A 91 17.90 8.56 14.94
N HIS A 92 16.58 8.37 14.74
CA HIS A 92 16.08 7.21 14.01
C HIS A 92 15.41 7.64 12.73
N PHE A 93 15.66 6.92 11.64
CA PHE A 93 14.96 7.13 10.38
C PHE A 93 14.77 5.83 9.61
N ILE A 94 13.69 5.77 8.84
CA ILE A 94 13.41 4.72 7.86
C ILE A 94 13.55 5.36 6.48
N LYS A 95 14.40 4.78 5.64
CA LYS A 95 14.61 5.22 4.26
C LYS A 95 14.44 4.06 3.30
N CYS A 96 13.55 4.23 2.34
CA CYS A 96 13.41 3.33 1.20
C CYS A 96 13.52 4.15 -0.09
N VAL A 97 14.57 3.87 -0.88
CA VAL A 97 14.83 4.53 -2.17
C VAL A 97 15.16 3.47 -3.19
N TYR A 98 14.69 3.69 -4.43
CA TYR A 98 14.98 2.82 -5.56
C TYR A 98 15.83 3.58 -6.56
N HIS A 99 16.85 2.92 -7.10
CA HIS A 99 17.72 3.48 -8.13
C HIS A 99 17.67 2.62 -9.39
N ILE A 100 17.65 3.28 -10.55
CA ILE A 100 17.89 2.65 -11.85
C ILE A 100 19.30 3.05 -12.27
N THR A 101 20.17 2.07 -12.45
CA THR A 101 21.54 2.29 -12.92
C THR A 101 21.67 1.79 -14.35
N VAL A 102 22.07 2.68 -15.26
CA VAL A 102 22.43 2.35 -16.64
C VAL A 102 23.94 2.23 -16.70
N VAL A 103 24.45 1.07 -17.11
CA VAL A 103 25.89 0.80 -17.26
C VAL A 103 26.22 0.64 -18.74
N ALA A 104 27.13 1.47 -19.24
CA ALA A 104 27.69 1.39 -20.59
C ALA A 104 29.07 0.71 -20.52
N THR A 105 29.21 -0.46 -21.14
CA THR A 105 30.48 -1.22 -21.17
C THR A 105 31.11 -1.13 -22.56
N SER A 106 32.33 -0.60 -22.65
CA SER A 106 33.08 -0.55 -23.90
C SER A 106 34.02 -1.75 -23.99
N VAL A 107 33.75 -2.65 -24.93
CA VAL A 107 34.62 -3.78 -25.26
C VAL A 107 35.53 -3.35 -26.40
N ARG A 108 36.85 -3.28 -26.16
CA ARG A 108 37.82 -2.96 -27.23
C ARG A 108 38.23 -4.24 -27.94
N HIS A 109 38.01 -4.31 -29.26
CA HIS A 109 38.38 -5.45 -30.12
C HIS A 109 39.89 -5.64 -30.35
N ARG A 110 40.77 -5.11 -29.48
CA ARG A 110 42.22 -5.32 -29.63
C ARG A 110 42.63 -6.66 -28.99
N PRO A 111 43.52 -7.44 -29.63
CA PRO A 111 43.90 -8.79 -29.19
C PRO A 111 44.62 -8.84 -27.82
N ALA A 112 44.90 -7.70 -27.20
CA ALA A 112 45.56 -7.58 -25.90
C ALA A 112 44.79 -6.66 -24.91
N SER A 113 43.45 -6.59 -25.01
CA SER A 113 42.66 -5.72 -24.14
C SER A 113 42.16 -6.44 -22.89
N PHE A 114 42.98 -6.46 -21.82
CA PHE A 114 42.56 -6.95 -20.49
C PHE A 114 41.75 -5.93 -19.68
N LEU A 115 41.52 -4.71 -20.20
CA LEU A 115 40.86 -3.65 -19.45
C LEU A 115 39.52 -3.25 -20.07
N THR A 116 38.45 -3.83 -19.56
CA THR A 116 37.08 -3.41 -19.88
C THR A 116 36.77 -2.11 -19.14
N ARG A 117 36.45 -1.04 -19.87
CA ARG A 117 36.00 0.22 -19.26
C ARG A 117 34.47 0.23 -19.20
N SER A 118 33.94 0.44 -18.00
CA SER A 118 32.52 0.68 -17.78
C SER A 118 32.30 2.11 -17.30
N ASP A 119 31.19 2.70 -17.72
CA ASP A 119 30.68 3.98 -17.23
C ASP A 119 29.22 3.77 -16.79
N SER A 120 28.76 4.49 -15.77
CA SER A 120 27.42 4.26 -15.21
C SER A 120 26.72 5.54 -14.80
N VAL A 121 25.41 5.61 -15.06
CA VAL A 121 24.54 6.72 -14.66
C VAL A 121 23.35 6.17 -13.89
N SER A 122 23.11 6.74 -12.70
CA SER A 122 22.01 6.35 -11.81
C SER A 122 20.91 7.40 -11.75
N PHE A 123 19.67 6.93 -11.63
CA PHE A 123 18.46 7.74 -11.50
C PHE A 123 17.64 7.26 -10.30
N ASP A 124 17.08 8.20 -9.54
CA ASP A 124 16.19 7.88 -8.44
C ASP A 124 14.77 7.64 -8.97
N LEU A 125 14.16 6.54 -8.52
CA LEU A 125 12.79 6.19 -8.83
C LEU A 125 11.92 6.39 -7.58
N THR A 126 10.92 7.25 -7.70
CA THR A 126 9.86 7.37 -6.69
C THR A 126 8.80 6.30 -6.95
N TYR A 127 8.86 5.21 -6.19
CA TYR A 127 7.88 4.15 -6.24
C TYR A 127 6.72 4.44 -5.29
N ARG A 128 5.51 4.53 -5.86
CA ARG A 128 4.24 4.64 -5.11
C ARG A 128 3.36 3.46 -5.52
N PRO A 129 3.18 2.45 -4.65
CA PRO A 129 2.27 1.34 -4.90
C PRO A 129 0.90 1.88 -5.32
N ARG A 130 0.35 1.37 -6.43
CA ARG A 130 -0.98 1.79 -6.91
C ARG A 130 -2.12 1.14 -6.16
N THR A 131 -1.82 0.26 -5.21
CA THR A 131 -2.80 -0.29 -4.30
C THR A 131 -3.11 0.79 -3.27
N SER A 132 -4.09 1.65 -3.57
CA SER A 132 -4.80 2.28 -2.47
C SER A 132 -5.41 1.12 -1.68
N PRO A 133 -5.13 0.99 -0.36
CA PRO A 133 -5.96 0.14 0.47
C PRO A 133 -7.42 0.54 0.20
N ALA A 134 -8.34 -0.42 0.21
CA ALA A 134 -9.76 -0.10 0.15
C ALA A 134 -10.03 0.88 1.29
N ARG A 135 -10.23 2.15 0.95
CA ARG A 135 -10.56 3.16 1.96
C ARG A 135 -11.97 2.81 2.41
N PRO A 136 -12.21 2.64 3.71
CA PRO A 136 -13.57 2.57 4.18
C PRO A 136 -14.26 3.88 3.74
N LEU A 137 -15.35 3.77 2.99
CA LEU A 137 -16.07 4.92 2.44
C LEU A 137 -16.92 5.52 3.58
N LEU A 138 -16.26 5.99 4.63
CA LEU A 138 -16.91 6.59 5.80
C LEU A 138 -17.40 7.99 5.41
N SER A 139 -18.49 8.03 4.65
CA SER A 139 -19.22 9.26 4.34
C SER A 139 -20.02 9.75 5.57
N ASN A 140 -20.15 8.89 6.59
CA ASN A 140 -20.88 9.17 7.82
C ASN A 140 -19.88 9.53 8.95
N PRO A 141 -20.04 10.69 9.62
CA PRO A 141 -19.18 11.09 10.73
C PRO A 141 -19.37 10.25 12.00
N SER A 142 -20.45 9.46 12.10
CA SER A 142 -20.71 8.61 13.26
C SER A 142 -20.06 7.23 13.11
N ILE A 143 -19.02 6.97 13.90
CA ILE A 143 -18.34 5.66 13.86
C ILE A 143 -19.29 4.53 14.30
N TYR A 144 -20.14 4.76 15.30
CA TYR A 144 -21.18 3.79 15.66
C TYR A 144 -22.16 3.51 14.53
N GLY A 145 -22.42 4.49 13.68
CA GLY A 145 -23.21 4.30 12.47
C GLY A 145 -22.50 3.33 11.53
N THR A 146 -21.22 3.57 11.26
CA THR A 146 -20.43 2.79 10.30
C THR A 146 -20.11 1.38 10.79
N ILE A 147 -19.90 1.18 12.10
CA ILE A 147 -19.74 -0.16 12.69
C ILE A 147 -21.01 -1.00 12.47
N LYS A 148 -22.19 -0.37 12.56
CA LYS A 148 -23.47 -1.06 12.36
C LYS A 148 -23.80 -1.29 10.88
N THR A 149 -23.52 -0.30 10.02
CA THR A 149 -23.89 -0.36 8.60
C THR A 149 -22.88 -1.11 7.74
N CYS A 150 -21.59 -1.07 8.11
CA CYS A 150 -20.47 -1.63 7.36
C CYS A 150 -19.50 -2.41 8.30
N PRO A 151 -19.96 -3.43 9.03
CA PRO A 151 -19.13 -4.15 10.00
C PRO A 151 -17.87 -4.78 9.36
N GLU A 152 -17.92 -5.16 8.08
CA GLU A 152 -16.77 -5.68 7.34
C GLU A 152 -15.62 -4.69 7.16
N GLU A 153 -15.86 -3.38 7.34
CA GLU A 153 -14.82 -2.35 7.31
C GLU A 153 -14.09 -2.20 8.65
N TRP A 154 -14.56 -2.88 9.70
CA TRP A 154 -14.04 -2.79 11.07
C TRP A 154 -13.54 -4.14 11.58
N MET A 155 -12.41 -4.10 12.27
CA MET A 155 -11.87 -5.18 13.09
C MET A 155 -12.24 -4.88 14.54
N GLN A 156 -12.82 -5.86 15.24
CA GLN A 156 -13.04 -5.83 16.69
C GLN A 156 -12.04 -6.76 17.39
N ALA A 157 -11.36 -6.25 18.40
CA ALA A 157 -10.51 -7.03 19.29
C ALA A 157 -10.97 -6.83 20.74
N SER A 158 -11.41 -7.92 21.36
CA SER A 158 -11.88 -7.89 22.75
C SER A 158 -10.77 -8.35 23.70
N HIS A 159 -10.55 -7.61 24.78
CA HIS A 159 -9.61 -7.99 25.83
C HIS A 159 -10.27 -7.88 27.21
N MET A 160 -10.18 -8.95 27.98
CA MET A 160 -10.56 -8.94 29.39
C MET A 160 -9.43 -8.37 30.24
N VAL A 161 -9.70 -7.26 30.92
CA VAL A 161 -8.78 -6.60 31.85
C VAL A 161 -9.13 -7.02 33.27
N GLU A 162 -8.18 -7.68 33.92
CA GLU A 162 -8.27 -7.99 35.35
C GLU A 162 -7.81 -6.78 36.17
N LEU A 163 -8.66 -6.31 37.08
CA LEU A 163 -8.33 -5.19 37.95
C LEU A 163 -7.44 -5.69 39.10
N SER A 164 -6.13 -5.53 38.91
CA SER A 164 -5.15 -5.88 39.94
C SER A 164 -5.34 -5.01 41.19
N GLY A 165 -5.54 -5.65 42.36
CA GLY A 165 -5.58 -4.98 43.66
C GLY A 165 -6.93 -4.95 44.38
N GLN A 166 -8.03 -5.40 43.74
CA GLN A 166 -9.31 -5.63 44.42
C GLN A 166 -9.74 -7.08 44.21
N HIS A 167 -9.74 -7.86 45.29
CA HIS A 167 -10.10 -9.29 45.29
C HIS A 167 -11.55 -9.59 44.87
N ASP A 168 -12.38 -8.57 44.70
CA ASP A 168 -13.81 -8.71 44.39
C ASP A 168 -14.29 -7.75 43.28
N ALA A 169 -13.36 -7.12 42.55
CA ALA A 169 -13.73 -6.27 41.43
C ALA A 169 -14.07 -7.14 40.21
N PRO A 170 -15.20 -6.90 39.52
CA PRO A 170 -15.53 -7.65 38.31
C PRO A 170 -14.52 -7.34 37.20
N SER A 171 -14.18 -8.35 36.40
CA SER A 171 -13.35 -8.15 35.22
C SER A 171 -14.05 -7.22 34.22
N LEU A 172 -13.27 -6.37 33.57
CA LEU A 172 -13.76 -5.47 32.52
C LEU A 172 -13.47 -6.09 31.16
N ILE A 173 -14.41 -5.97 30.23
CA ILE A 173 -14.17 -6.30 28.83
C ILE A 173 -14.00 -4.98 28.08
N CYS A 174 -12.88 -4.84 27.40
CA CYS A 174 -12.59 -3.71 26.51
C CYS A 174 -12.69 -4.18 25.06
N ASP A 175 -13.40 -3.44 24.22
CA ASP A 175 -13.57 -3.74 22.80
C ASP A 175 -12.89 -2.67 21.95
N LEU A 176 -11.76 -3.04 21.33
CA LEU A 176 -11.07 -2.18 20.38
C LEU A 176 -11.68 -2.35 18.99
N PHE A 177 -12.17 -1.27 18.40
CA PHE A 177 -12.61 -1.20 17.00
C PHE A 177 -11.61 -0.39 16.17
N ALA A 178 -11.05 -0.97 15.12
CA ALA A 178 -10.13 -0.32 14.19
C ALA A 178 -10.45 -0.71 12.73
N PRO A 179 -10.05 0.06 11.71
CA PRO A 179 -10.30 -0.30 10.31
C PRO A 179 -9.68 -1.65 9.93
N ALA A 180 -10.46 -2.52 9.30
CA ALA A 180 -10.07 -3.88 8.94
C ALA A 180 -8.95 -3.96 7.89
N VAL A 181 -8.70 -2.88 7.16
CA VAL A 181 -7.72 -2.86 6.06
C VAL A 181 -6.28 -3.11 6.51
N GLY A 182 -5.96 -2.87 7.79
CA GLY A 182 -4.69 -3.24 8.42
C GLY A 182 -3.44 -2.57 7.84
N ALA A 183 -3.59 -1.69 6.86
CA ALA A 183 -2.52 -0.98 6.19
C ALA A 183 -2.84 0.52 6.17
N PHE A 184 -2.06 1.29 6.93
CA PHE A 184 -2.22 2.72 7.11
C PHE A 184 -0.98 3.45 6.61
N CYS A 185 -1.14 4.69 6.15
CA CYS A 185 0.04 5.51 5.87
C CYS A 185 0.73 5.86 7.19
N ILE A 186 2.07 5.89 7.21
CA ILE A 186 2.85 6.06 8.46
C ILE A 186 2.55 7.39 9.18
N LEU A 187 2.07 8.41 8.45
CA LEU A 187 1.71 9.72 8.98
C LEU A 187 0.20 9.93 9.12
N GLU A 188 -0.60 8.92 8.80
CA GLU A 188 -2.06 9.02 8.83
C GLU A 188 -2.58 8.58 10.21
N PRO A 189 -3.35 9.43 10.90
CA PRO A 189 -4.02 9.02 12.13
C PRO A 189 -4.91 7.80 11.85
N ILE A 190 -4.74 6.76 12.65
CA ILE A 190 -5.59 5.57 12.57
C ILE A 190 -6.82 5.84 13.43
N PRO A 191 -8.03 5.91 12.86
CA PRO A 191 -9.22 6.02 13.69
C PRO A 191 -9.41 4.71 14.45
N PHE A 192 -9.61 4.78 15.76
CA PHE A 192 -9.96 3.63 16.59
C PHE A 192 -10.92 4.03 17.71
N HIS A 193 -11.65 3.05 18.23
CA HIS A 193 -12.51 3.18 19.41
C HIS A 193 -12.19 2.09 20.43
N LEU A 194 -12.32 2.42 21.71
CA LEU A 194 -12.15 1.52 22.85
C LEU A 194 -13.43 1.54 23.70
#